data_AF-K1QK74-F1
#
_entry.id   AF-K1QK74-F1
#
_cell.length_a   1.000
_cell.length_b   1.000
_cell.length_c   1.000
_cell.angle_alpha   90.00
_cell.angle_beta   90.00
_cell.angle_gamma   90.00
#
_symmetry.space_group_name_H-M   'P 1'
#
loop_
_entity.id
_entity.type
_entity.pdbx_description
1 polymer ?
#
loop_
_entity_poly.entity_id
_entity_poly.type
_entity_poly.pdbx_seq_one_letter_code
_entity_poly.pdbx_strand_id
1 'polypeptide(L)'
;MEHDEITDDATDEDDQKPQPSEDIRKSGRKKRPPASYSPERTEIKRRRLGEFVTQQDIDKDVKGEPFSCGRCGSPYVVNKRNLIFVKQRAKRASLTKKPEPEVKEHYLQTCQVEAQALANRLQKPEANRLFCPEYSKEPCGCIQKYLKNQGDPGQADVRARELCDLLQKALQLAKLKFYPLPELDSNDKPIRKNARKKNFVGLGMGHKRSRAFEAFVMEKRQYLRNVVKLCERGCQKVLAYSNNFLHKRLRTEKDNCRVVIQRSKRTMGLLTAFEEFSKNKCCVDNCVKMADTHRKLLADWRERARTSQIEARRVIAEMLIPSAGCSKNCYNFINMVTGSSKGVISKVSQQMLWTGGDKEPPVHGLVKKANSIKAEAHTQSQPQPLIKANTDVSAVVNPSLDVQDIYGQPSGELEQVSGHPEGQTHSQPDPKQQAVISPDSQQQQLLQLQQIFEHQQQQLIQQQLLQHTLLNERMDNSSCTAQVENGGN
;
A
#
# COMPACT_ATOMS: atom_id res chain seq x y z
N MET A 1 37.40 80.22 20.30
CA MET A 1 37.57 79.03 19.44
C MET A 1 36.74 77.94 20.10
N GLU A 2 35.43 78.14 20.21
CA GLU A 2 34.43 77.99 19.15
C GLU A 2 34.31 76.55 18.65
N HIS A 3 33.07 76.09 18.80
CA HIS A 3 32.49 74.75 18.65
C HIS A 3 32.69 74.17 17.25
N ASP A 4 32.59 72.85 17.14
CA ASP A 4 31.70 72.23 16.17
C ASP A 4 31.27 70.83 16.64
N GLU A 5 30.02 70.76 17.11
CA GLU A 5 29.21 69.57 17.24
C GLU A 5 28.73 69.16 15.85
N ILE A 6 28.99 67.92 15.44
CA ILE A 6 28.36 67.32 14.27
C ILE A 6 27.26 66.38 14.77
N THR A 7 26.04 66.90 14.72
CA THR A 7 24.79 66.14 14.79
C THR A 7 24.38 65.75 13.37
N ASP A 8 24.50 64.46 13.03
CA ASP A 8 23.86 63.90 11.84
C ASP A 8 22.59 63.15 12.24
N ASP A 9 21.50 63.87 12.07
CA ASP A 9 20.11 63.44 12.05
C ASP A 9 19.79 62.95 10.63
N ALA A 10 19.44 61.66 10.48
CA ALA A 10 18.98 61.11 9.21
C ALA A 10 17.93 60.02 9.46
N THR A 11 16.69 60.49 9.60
CA THR A 11 15.45 60.04 8.95
C THR A 11 15.18 58.54 8.72
N ASP A 12 14.06 58.12 9.31
CA ASP A 12 13.21 56.98 9.00
C ASP A 12 13.06 56.70 7.50
N GLU A 13 13.38 55.48 7.07
CA GLU A 13 12.58 54.76 6.07
C GLU A 13 12.30 53.33 6.54
N ASP A 14 11.05 53.15 6.93
CA ASP A 14 10.44 51.94 7.47
C ASP A 14 10.17 50.94 6.33
N ASP A 15 11.20 50.16 5.97
CA ASP A 15 11.15 49.18 4.88
C ASP A 15 10.46 47.89 5.37
N GLN A 16 9.13 47.93 5.49
CA GLN A 16 8.28 46.77 5.80
C GLN A 16 8.31 45.74 4.66
N LYS A 17 9.30 44.85 4.74
CA LYS A 17 9.41 43.66 3.91
C LYS A 17 8.22 42.73 4.16
N PRO A 18 7.42 42.36 3.13
CA PRO A 18 6.25 41.51 3.34
C PRO A 18 6.68 40.10 3.78
N GLN A 19 6.15 39.67 4.92
CA GLN A 19 6.32 38.31 5.40
C GLN A 19 5.69 37.31 4.42
N PRO A 20 6.39 36.22 4.06
CA PRO A 20 5.80 35.17 3.24
C PRO A 20 4.78 34.40 4.08
N SER A 21 3.50 34.52 3.74
CA SER A 21 2.43 33.74 4.35
C SER A 21 2.68 32.24 4.15
N GLU A 22 2.91 31.53 5.24
CA GLU A 22 3.05 30.07 5.28
C GLU A 22 1.67 29.38 5.15
N ASP A 23 1.00 29.52 4.01
CA ASP A 23 -0.16 28.69 3.68
C ASP A 23 0.28 27.31 3.17
N ILE A 24 0.84 26.54 4.10
CA ILE A 24 1.08 25.11 3.94
C ILE A 24 -0.30 24.43 3.95
N ARG A 25 -0.84 24.19 2.75
CA ARG A 25 -2.00 23.31 2.52
C ARG A 25 -1.73 21.92 3.12
N LYS A 26 -2.16 21.72 4.38
CA LYS A 26 -2.26 20.41 5.02
C LYS A 26 -3.32 19.60 4.27
N SER A 27 -2.90 18.74 3.35
CA SER A 27 -3.80 17.76 2.73
C SER A 27 -4.21 16.72 3.79
N GLY A 28 -5.33 16.99 4.46
CA GLY A 28 -5.94 16.06 5.42
C GLY A 28 -6.41 14.79 4.71
N ARG A 29 -5.59 13.73 4.74
CA ARG A 29 -6.10 12.37 4.51
C ARG A 29 -7.03 12.04 5.66
N LYS A 30 -8.35 12.16 5.43
CA LYS A 30 -9.38 11.64 6.33
C LYS A 30 -9.06 10.17 6.63
N LYS A 31 -8.72 9.87 7.89
CA LYS A 31 -8.63 8.49 8.38
C LYS A 31 -10.01 7.86 8.22
N ARG A 32 -10.08 6.67 7.63
CA ARG A 32 -11.33 5.90 7.61
C ARG A 32 -11.77 5.68 9.06
N PRO A 33 -13.05 5.90 9.39
CA PRO A 33 -13.56 5.53 10.71
C PRO A 33 -13.31 4.03 10.96
N PRO A 34 -13.04 3.64 12.21
CA PRO A 34 -12.96 2.23 12.57
C PRO A 34 -14.29 1.57 12.18
N ALA A 35 -14.21 0.41 11.52
CA ALA A 35 -15.38 -0.37 11.17
C ALA A 35 -16.17 -0.63 12.46
N SER A 36 -17.46 -0.31 12.45
CA SER A 36 -18.36 -0.51 13.58
C SER A 36 -18.26 -1.96 14.08
N TYR A 37 -18.14 -2.08 15.39
CA TYR A 37 -18.09 -3.36 16.09
C TYR A 37 -19.43 -4.07 15.89
N SER A 38 -19.44 -5.12 15.05
CA SER A 38 -20.60 -6.00 14.88
C SER A 38 -20.41 -7.22 15.81
N PRO A 39 -21.27 -7.40 16.83
CA PRO A 39 -21.19 -8.50 17.79
C PRO A 39 -21.21 -9.89 17.13
N GLU A 40 -21.98 -10.07 16.05
CA GLU A 40 -22.09 -11.35 15.31
C GLU A 40 -20.75 -11.87 14.78
N ARG A 41 -19.82 -10.97 14.45
CA ARG A 41 -18.50 -11.35 13.92
C ARG A 41 -17.58 -11.94 14.98
N THR A 42 -17.86 -11.70 16.27
CA THR A 42 -17.09 -12.28 17.39
C THR A 42 -17.59 -13.66 17.79
N GLU A 43 -18.88 -13.95 17.66
CA GLU A 43 -19.44 -15.29 17.94
C GLU A 43 -19.01 -16.34 16.91
N ILE A 44 -18.96 -15.99 15.62
CA ILE A 44 -18.43 -16.87 14.56
C ILE A 44 -16.94 -17.20 14.81
N LYS A 45 -16.21 -16.29 15.47
CA LYS A 45 -14.80 -16.50 15.83
C LYS A 45 -14.64 -17.34 17.11
N ARG A 46 -15.58 -17.25 18.06
CA ARG A 46 -15.61 -18.11 19.26
C ARG A 46 -16.01 -19.56 18.92
N ARG A 47 -16.98 -19.78 18.02
CA ARG A 47 -17.30 -21.14 17.53
C ARG A 47 -16.18 -21.83 16.73
N ARG A 48 -15.16 -21.07 16.27
CA ARG A 48 -13.98 -21.62 15.56
C ARG A 48 -12.79 -21.93 16.46
N LEU A 49 -12.82 -21.55 17.73
CA LEU A 49 -11.92 -22.03 18.76
C LEU A 49 -12.63 -23.19 19.44
N GLY A 50 -12.65 -24.33 18.74
CA GLY A 50 -13.44 -25.50 19.08
C GLY A 50 -13.22 -25.99 20.52
N GLU A 51 -14.28 -26.60 21.03
CA GLU A 51 -14.24 -27.58 22.11
C GLU A 51 -13.02 -28.48 21.97
N PHE A 52 -12.33 -28.69 23.08
CA PHE A 52 -11.24 -29.65 23.17
C PHE A 52 -11.81 -31.05 22.86
N VAL A 53 -11.66 -31.48 21.61
CA VAL A 53 -11.83 -32.89 21.24
C VAL A 53 -10.82 -33.67 22.07
N THR A 54 -11.32 -34.45 23.01
CA THR A 54 -10.50 -35.30 23.86
C THR A 54 -9.83 -36.38 23.02
N GLN A 55 -8.65 -36.80 23.45
CA GLN A 55 -7.70 -37.61 22.69
C GLN A 55 -8.24 -39.00 22.25
N GLN A 56 -9.43 -39.38 22.70
CA GLN A 56 -10.05 -40.69 22.46
C GLN A 56 -10.92 -40.75 21.19
N ASP A 57 -11.32 -39.61 20.62
CA ASP A 57 -12.28 -39.58 19.51
C ASP A 57 -11.66 -39.55 18.10
N ILE A 58 -10.32 -39.49 18.01
CA ILE A 58 -9.62 -39.26 16.73
C ILE A 58 -9.19 -40.57 16.04
N ASP A 59 -9.16 -41.69 16.76
CA ASP A 59 -8.68 -42.98 16.24
C ASP A 59 -9.82 -43.97 15.88
N LYS A 60 -11.07 -43.49 15.81
CA LYS A 60 -12.26 -44.29 15.43
C LYS A 60 -12.83 -43.81 14.10
N ASP A 61 -13.24 -44.74 13.24
CA ASP A 61 -14.06 -44.39 12.08
C ASP A 61 -15.49 -43.98 12.51
N VAL A 62 -16.36 -43.63 11.56
CA VAL A 62 -17.75 -43.21 11.82
C VAL A 62 -18.56 -44.30 12.56
N LYS A 63 -18.08 -45.54 12.61
CA LYS A 63 -18.70 -46.68 13.29
C LYS A 63 -18.00 -47.10 14.59
N GLY A 64 -16.90 -46.45 14.97
CA GLY A 64 -16.20 -46.75 16.22
C GLY A 64 -15.05 -47.75 16.11
N GLU A 65 -14.71 -48.23 14.91
CA GLU A 65 -13.71 -49.28 14.71
C GLU A 65 -12.29 -48.72 14.46
N PRO A 66 -11.23 -49.40 14.94
CA PRO A 66 -9.85 -48.98 14.70
C PRO A 66 -9.47 -49.13 13.22
N PHE A 67 -8.94 -48.06 12.66
CA PHE A 67 -8.62 -47.97 11.23
C PHE A 67 -7.56 -49.00 10.80
N SER A 68 -7.92 -49.91 9.89
CA SER A 68 -7.02 -50.92 9.31
C SER A 68 -6.88 -50.73 7.79
N CYS A 69 -5.76 -51.18 7.22
CA CYS A 69 -5.55 -51.10 5.78
C CYS A 69 -6.42 -52.13 5.04
N GLY A 70 -7.37 -51.70 4.21
CA GLY A 70 -8.22 -52.60 3.42
C GLY A 70 -7.50 -53.52 2.42
N ARG A 71 -6.18 -53.37 2.22
CA ARG A 71 -5.38 -54.23 1.34
C ARG A 71 -4.56 -55.31 2.07
N CYS A 72 -4.16 -55.08 3.32
CA CYS A 72 -3.28 -56.01 4.03
C CYS A 72 -3.70 -56.28 5.49
N GLY A 73 -4.77 -55.67 5.98
CA GLY A 73 -5.29 -55.87 7.33
C GLY A 73 -4.40 -55.36 8.46
N SER A 74 -3.21 -54.82 8.18
CA SER A 74 -2.31 -54.37 9.23
C SER A 74 -2.84 -53.12 9.93
N PRO A 75 -2.82 -53.04 11.28
CA PRO A 75 -3.09 -51.81 12.00
C PRO A 75 -1.95 -50.83 11.71
N TYR A 76 -2.26 -49.68 11.10
CA TYR A 76 -1.24 -48.67 10.83
C TYR A 76 -0.74 -48.08 12.16
N VAL A 77 0.41 -48.55 12.64
CA VAL A 77 1.16 -47.88 13.72
C VAL A 77 1.82 -46.65 13.11
N VAL A 78 1.06 -45.56 12.99
CA VAL A 78 1.65 -44.25 12.70
C VAL A 78 2.51 -43.90 13.91
N ASN A 79 3.83 -44.01 13.78
CA ASN A 79 4.76 -43.69 14.86
C ASN A 79 4.72 -42.16 15.14
N LYS A 80 3.73 -41.74 15.94
CA LYS A 80 3.37 -40.33 16.24
C LYS A 80 4.54 -39.54 16.88
N ARG A 81 5.60 -40.21 17.37
CA ARG A 81 6.77 -39.56 18.02
C ARG A 81 7.63 -38.72 17.05
N ASN A 82 7.75 -39.08 15.78
CA ASN A 82 8.61 -38.34 14.84
C ASN A 82 7.96 -37.06 14.27
N LEU A 83 6.63 -36.95 14.27
CA LEU A 83 5.91 -35.76 13.77
C LEU A 83 5.89 -34.60 14.79
N ILE A 84 6.02 -34.91 16.10
CA ILE A 84 6.00 -33.91 17.17
C ILE A 84 7.36 -33.19 17.28
N PHE A 85 8.47 -33.92 17.15
CA PHE A 85 9.82 -33.36 17.28
C PHE A 85 10.21 -32.40 16.16
N VAL A 86 9.79 -32.65 14.91
CA VAL A 86 10.11 -31.76 13.77
C VAL A 86 9.33 -30.43 13.84
N LYS A 87 8.08 -30.45 14.34
CA LYS A 87 7.29 -29.22 14.55
C LYS A 87 7.78 -28.39 15.74
N GLN A 88 8.36 -29.00 16.78
CA GLN A 88 8.90 -28.25 17.92
C GLN A 88 10.24 -27.57 17.61
N ARG A 89 11.11 -28.19 16.79
CA ARG A 89 12.41 -27.58 16.43
C ARG A 89 12.27 -26.36 15.51
N ALA A 90 11.29 -26.35 14.61
CA ALA A 90 11.02 -25.20 13.74
C ALA A 90 10.34 -24.01 14.45
N LYS A 91 9.62 -24.24 15.57
CA LYS A 91 9.00 -23.17 16.37
C LYS A 91 9.97 -22.50 17.36
N ARG A 92 11.06 -23.18 17.75
CA ARG A 92 12.05 -22.64 18.71
C ARG A 92 13.09 -21.70 18.09
N ALA A 93 13.25 -21.69 16.76
CA ALA A 93 14.38 -21.02 16.12
C ALA A 93 14.26 -19.49 15.89
N SER A 94 13.09 -18.85 16.02
CA SER A 94 13.05 -17.38 15.83
C SER A 94 11.80 -16.67 16.34
N LEU A 95 11.22 -17.08 17.48
CA LEU A 95 10.32 -16.17 18.18
C LEU A 95 11.16 -15.13 18.95
N THR A 96 11.96 -14.36 18.22
CA THR A 96 12.60 -13.17 18.80
C THR A 96 11.45 -12.26 19.18
N LYS A 97 11.19 -12.14 20.48
CA LYS A 97 10.15 -11.28 21.04
C LYS A 97 10.31 -9.92 20.36
N LYS A 98 9.25 -9.45 19.71
CA LYS A 98 9.24 -8.07 19.21
C LYS A 98 9.52 -7.19 20.43
N PRO A 99 10.37 -6.14 20.28
CA PRO A 99 10.61 -5.25 21.39
C PRO A 99 9.28 -4.67 21.88
N GLU A 100 9.20 -4.54 23.19
CA GLU A 100 8.07 -3.90 23.85
C GLU A 100 7.89 -2.49 23.28
N PRO A 101 6.66 -2.08 22.92
CA PRO A 101 6.41 -0.79 22.27
C PRO A 101 6.88 0.39 23.12
N GLU A 102 6.80 0.28 24.46
CA GLU A 102 7.21 1.31 25.42
C GLU A 102 8.72 1.59 25.35
N VAL A 103 9.55 0.55 25.30
CA VAL A 103 11.02 0.68 25.18
C VAL A 103 11.40 1.40 23.87
N LYS A 104 10.68 1.10 22.79
CA LYS A 104 10.90 1.76 21.50
C LYS A 104 10.49 3.23 21.54
N GLU A 105 9.37 3.55 22.16
CA GLU A 105 8.90 4.94 22.29
C GLU A 105 9.86 5.77 23.15
N HIS A 106 10.27 5.23 24.31
CA HIS A 106 11.28 5.84 25.17
C HIS A 106 12.57 6.14 24.40
N TYR A 107 13.10 5.17 23.63
CA TYR A 107 14.27 5.39 22.78
C TYR A 107 14.09 6.55 21.80
N LEU A 108 12.93 6.64 21.12
CA LEU A 108 12.67 7.69 20.16
C LEU A 108 12.58 9.07 20.83
N GLN A 109 11.98 9.15 22.03
CA GLN A 109 11.91 10.37 22.82
C GLN A 109 13.32 10.81 23.27
N THR A 110 14.13 9.91 23.83
CA THR A 110 15.52 10.21 24.22
C THR A 110 16.32 10.74 23.02
N CYS A 111 16.18 10.10 21.86
CA CYS A 111 16.85 10.53 20.63
C CYS A 111 16.41 11.92 20.15
N GLN A 112 15.14 12.28 20.33
CA GLN A 112 14.62 13.59 19.97
C GLN A 112 15.13 14.68 20.90
N VAL A 113 15.15 14.42 22.21
CA VAL A 113 15.72 15.35 23.22
C VAL A 113 17.20 15.60 22.95
N GLU A 114 17.98 14.55 22.65
CA GLU A 114 19.39 14.69 22.27
C GLU A 114 19.57 15.51 20.99
N ALA A 115 18.75 15.29 19.97
CA ALA A 115 18.81 16.06 18.73
C ALA A 115 18.41 17.52 18.93
N GLN A 116 17.48 17.80 19.85
CA GLN A 116 17.08 19.16 20.22
C GLN A 116 18.17 19.89 20.99
N ALA A 117 18.81 19.23 21.96
CA ALA A 117 19.98 19.78 22.64
C ALA A 117 21.12 20.09 21.66
N LEU A 118 21.35 19.21 20.69
CA LEU A 118 22.34 19.43 19.62
C LEU A 118 21.97 20.62 18.73
N ALA A 119 20.70 20.78 18.37
CA ALA A 119 20.22 21.91 17.58
C ALA A 119 20.43 23.25 18.29
N ASN A 120 20.11 23.29 19.59
CA ASN A 120 20.33 24.47 20.42
C ASN A 120 21.83 24.80 20.53
N ARG A 121 22.68 23.79 20.78
CA ARG A 121 24.13 23.97 20.89
C ARG A 121 24.78 24.49 19.60
N LEU A 122 24.34 23.99 18.45
CA LEU A 122 24.87 24.41 17.14
C LEU A 122 24.19 25.65 16.56
N GLN A 123 23.12 26.13 17.19
CA GLN A 123 22.24 27.18 16.65
C GLN A 123 21.73 26.86 15.23
N LYS A 124 21.48 25.57 14.95
CA LYS A 124 20.95 25.08 13.66
C LYS A 124 19.68 24.25 13.89
N PRO A 125 18.47 24.77 13.62
CA PRO A 125 17.23 24.07 13.92
C PRO A 125 17.04 22.77 13.12
N GLU A 126 17.72 22.61 11.98
CA GLU A 126 17.67 21.40 11.17
C GLU A 126 18.35 20.21 11.85
N ALA A 127 19.24 20.47 12.81
CA ALA A 127 19.91 19.42 13.59
C ALA A 127 18.92 18.60 14.42
N ASN A 128 17.70 19.10 14.67
CA ASN A 128 16.59 18.34 15.26
C ASN A 128 16.27 17.04 14.50
N ARG A 129 16.68 16.94 13.22
CA ARG A 129 16.48 15.75 12.39
C ARG A 129 17.60 14.73 12.52
N LEU A 130 18.72 15.06 13.16
CA LEU A 130 19.92 14.23 13.27
C LEU A 130 19.80 13.19 14.37
N PHE A 131 18.82 12.30 14.22
CA PHE A 131 18.68 11.11 15.05
C PHE A 131 18.27 9.89 14.22
N CYS A 132 18.71 8.70 14.64
CA CYS A 132 18.33 7.45 13.97
C CYS A 132 16.98 6.95 14.51
N PRO A 133 15.94 6.80 13.67
CA PRO A 133 14.64 6.28 14.12
C PRO A 133 14.53 4.75 14.05
N GLU A 134 15.57 4.04 13.58
CA GLU A 134 15.50 2.61 13.34
C GLU A 134 15.64 1.82 14.66
N TYR A 135 14.64 1.00 14.95
CA TYR A 135 14.60 0.10 16.10
C TYR A 135 14.14 -1.28 15.63
N SER A 136 15.01 -2.29 15.78
CA SER A 136 14.72 -3.67 15.37
C SER A 136 14.53 -4.57 16.59
N LYS A 137 15.60 -5.19 17.09
CA LYS A 137 15.66 -5.82 18.41
C LYS A 137 16.24 -4.86 19.44
N GLU A 138 17.25 -4.11 19.01
CA GLU A 138 17.95 -3.09 19.77
C GLU A 138 17.88 -1.75 19.02
N PRO A 139 18.07 -0.63 19.74
CA PRO A 139 18.17 0.68 19.13
C PRO A 139 19.38 0.75 18.19
N CYS A 140 19.16 1.17 16.94
CA CYS A 140 20.27 1.27 15.98
C CYS A 140 21.29 2.34 16.41
N GLY A 141 20.79 3.55 16.71
CA GLY A 141 21.60 4.64 17.24
C GLY A 141 22.77 5.09 16.35
N CYS A 142 22.81 4.73 15.06
CA CYS A 142 24.01 4.94 14.23
C CYS A 142 24.43 6.42 14.11
N ILE A 143 23.49 7.35 14.03
CA ILE A 143 23.78 8.79 14.01
C ILE A 143 24.35 9.21 15.37
N GLN A 144 23.71 8.81 16.46
CA GLN A 144 24.18 9.13 17.82
C GLN A 144 25.57 8.54 18.08
N LYS A 145 25.84 7.31 17.64
CA LYS A 145 27.17 6.67 17.73
C LYS A 145 28.22 7.43 16.93
N TYR A 146 27.88 7.89 15.72
CA TYR A 146 28.80 8.74 14.94
C TYR A 146 29.11 10.06 15.65
N LEU A 147 28.09 10.71 16.21
CA LEU A 147 28.26 11.97 16.94
C LEU A 147 29.02 11.81 18.26
N LYS A 148 28.76 10.73 19.00
CA LYS A 148 29.37 10.39 20.31
C LYS A 148 30.65 9.57 20.22
N ASN A 149 31.12 9.20 19.02
CA ASN A 149 32.30 8.35 18.84
C ASN A 149 33.47 8.92 19.66
N GLN A 150 34.20 8.04 20.36
CA GLN A 150 35.19 8.26 21.46
C GLN A 150 36.36 9.22 21.12
N GLY A 151 36.07 10.40 20.62
CA GLY A 151 37.01 11.48 20.42
C GLY A 151 36.70 12.64 21.34
N ASP A 152 37.58 13.64 21.29
CA ASP A 152 37.40 14.94 21.92
C ASP A 152 35.97 15.48 21.67
N PRO A 153 35.24 15.95 22.70
CA PRO A 153 33.93 16.61 22.53
C PRO A 153 33.93 17.70 21.45
N GLY A 154 35.06 18.37 21.18
CA GLY A 154 35.17 19.32 20.07
C GLY A 154 34.88 18.71 18.69
N GLN A 155 35.22 17.43 18.48
CA GLN A 155 34.97 16.71 17.23
C GLN A 155 33.49 16.33 17.05
N ALA A 156 32.73 16.22 18.13
CA ALA A 156 31.29 15.92 18.04
C ALA A 156 30.54 17.04 17.31
N ASP A 157 30.88 18.30 17.61
CA ASP A 157 30.26 19.46 16.97
C ASP A 157 30.69 19.62 15.51
N VAL A 158 31.94 19.32 15.18
CA VAL A 158 32.42 19.32 13.78
C VAL A 158 31.65 18.28 12.95
N ARG A 159 31.53 17.05 13.44
CA ARG A 159 30.76 15.98 12.78
C ARG A 159 29.29 16.32 12.65
N ALA A 160 28.70 16.95 13.66
CA ALA A 160 27.31 17.37 13.61
C ALA A 160 27.08 18.48 12.57
N ARG A 161 28.00 19.45 12.48
CA ARG A 161 27.97 20.49 11.43
C ARG A 161 28.06 19.86 10.03
N GLU A 162 28.97 18.91 9.83
CA GLU A 162 29.08 18.18 8.56
C GLU A 162 27.75 17.51 8.15
N LEU A 163 27.08 16.80 9.07
CA LEU A 163 25.78 16.20 8.80
C LEU A 163 24.67 17.23 8.55
N CYS A 164 24.69 18.36 9.27
CA CYS A 164 23.77 19.47 9.03
C CYS A 164 23.95 20.09 7.64
N ASP A 165 25.20 20.27 7.19
CA ASP A 165 25.50 20.87 5.89
C ASP A 165 25.06 19.94 4.75
N LEU A 166 25.25 18.62 4.90
CA LEU A 166 24.69 17.62 3.99
C LEU A 166 23.16 17.69 3.93
N LEU A 167 22.50 17.86 5.08
CA LEU A 167 21.04 17.98 5.16
C LEU A 167 20.52 19.27 4.52
N GLN A 168 21.15 20.40 4.80
CA GLN A 168 20.78 21.69 4.20
C GLN A 168 20.96 21.65 2.68
N LYS A 169 22.10 21.14 2.19
CA LYS A 169 22.33 20.96 0.75
C LYS A 169 21.32 20.00 0.11
N ALA A 170 20.99 18.90 0.77
CA ALA A 170 19.93 17.99 0.30
C ALA A 170 18.57 18.70 0.20
N LEU A 171 18.19 19.48 1.21
CA LEU A 171 16.92 20.21 1.24
C LEU A 171 16.86 21.31 0.16
N GLN A 172 17.96 22.03 -0.06
CA GLN A 172 18.08 23.03 -1.13
C GLN A 172 17.89 22.36 -2.50
N LEU A 173 18.65 21.30 -2.80
CA LEU A 173 18.54 20.56 -4.05
C LEU A 173 17.16 19.90 -4.23
N ALA A 174 16.51 19.49 -3.14
CA ALA A 174 15.17 18.91 -3.17
C ALA A 174 14.07 19.93 -3.51
N LYS A 175 14.28 21.21 -3.21
CA LYS A 175 13.40 22.33 -3.61
C LYS A 175 13.51 22.64 -5.10
N LEU A 176 14.66 22.38 -5.72
CA LEU A 176 14.84 22.53 -7.17
C LEU A 176 13.92 21.56 -7.90
N LYS A 177 12.86 22.10 -8.50
CA LYS A 177 11.96 21.35 -9.38
C LYS A 177 12.70 21.02 -10.67
N PHE A 178 12.53 19.79 -11.15
CA PHE A 178 12.98 19.44 -12.50
C PHE A 178 12.03 20.05 -13.52
N TYR A 179 12.41 21.19 -14.08
CA TYR A 179 11.89 21.60 -15.38
C TYR A 179 12.79 20.97 -16.42
N PRO A 180 12.28 20.10 -17.32
CA PRO A 180 13.08 19.71 -18.48
C PRO A 180 13.48 21.01 -19.18
N LEU A 181 14.79 21.29 -19.22
CA LEU A 181 15.30 22.33 -20.10
C LEU A 181 14.76 22.02 -21.50
N PRO A 182 14.26 23.02 -22.24
CA PRO A 182 13.84 22.81 -23.62
C PRO A 182 14.98 22.09 -24.33
N GLU A 183 14.72 20.89 -24.86
CA GLU A 183 15.72 20.24 -25.71
C GLU A 183 15.98 21.21 -26.86
N LEU A 184 17.20 21.73 -26.93
CA LEU A 184 17.64 22.54 -28.06
C LEU A 184 17.94 21.59 -29.22
N ASP A 185 17.60 21.99 -30.45
CA ASP A 185 18.03 21.26 -31.65
C ASP A 185 19.51 21.51 -31.93
N SER A 186 20.02 20.89 -33.00
CA SER A 186 21.38 21.11 -33.50
C SER A 186 21.68 22.57 -33.89
N ASN A 187 20.68 23.45 -33.90
CA ASN A 187 20.81 24.88 -34.19
C ASN A 187 20.57 25.75 -32.93
N ASP A 188 20.67 25.17 -31.73
CA ASP A 188 20.41 25.83 -30.44
C ASP A 188 19.00 26.45 -30.32
N LYS A 189 18.05 26.05 -31.17
CA LYS A 189 16.66 26.52 -31.08
C LYS A 189 15.87 25.55 -30.20
N PRO A 190 15.04 26.03 -29.27
CA PRO A 190 14.19 25.17 -28.46
C PRO A 190 13.28 24.38 -29.40
N ILE A 191 13.44 23.05 -29.42
CA ILE A 191 12.62 22.15 -30.24
C ILE A 191 11.18 22.38 -29.81
N ARG A 192 10.40 23.04 -30.67
CA ARG A 192 8.95 23.16 -30.55
C ARG A 192 8.36 21.77 -30.80
N LYS A 193 8.52 20.84 -29.85
CA LYS A 193 7.83 19.56 -29.89
C LYS A 193 6.34 19.88 -29.83
N ASN A 194 5.69 19.78 -30.98
CA ASN A 194 4.27 20.02 -31.22
C ASN A 194 3.45 19.81 -29.95
N ALA A 195 2.70 20.84 -29.55
CA ALA A 195 1.94 20.98 -28.30
C ALA A 195 0.91 19.86 -27.98
N ARG A 196 0.88 18.78 -28.76
CA ARG A 196 0.02 17.60 -28.58
C ARG A 196 0.47 16.64 -27.46
N LYS A 197 1.60 16.87 -26.78
CA LYS A 197 1.95 16.11 -25.55
C LYS A 197 1.32 16.69 -24.26
N LYS A 198 0.08 17.20 -24.34
CA LYS A 198 -0.74 17.61 -23.18
C LYS A 198 -1.01 16.47 -22.17
N ASN A 199 -0.75 15.21 -22.53
CA ASN A 199 -1.02 14.05 -21.66
C ASN A 199 0.04 13.77 -20.57
N PHE A 200 1.06 14.61 -20.40
CA PHE A 200 1.95 14.55 -19.21
C PHE A 200 1.47 15.42 -18.04
N VAL A 201 0.41 16.21 -18.25
CA VAL A 201 -0.28 16.98 -17.21
C VAL A 201 -1.30 16.06 -16.53
N GLY A 202 -0.85 15.24 -15.57
CA GLY A 202 -1.77 14.35 -14.84
C GLY A 202 -1.12 13.45 -13.80
N LEU A 203 0.19 13.19 -13.93
CA LEU A 203 1.00 12.53 -12.90
C LEU A 203 2.06 13.51 -12.40
N GLY A 204 1.59 14.59 -11.79
CA GLY A 204 2.30 15.59 -10.99
C GLY A 204 3.80 15.74 -11.27
N MET A 205 4.17 16.70 -12.12
CA MET A 205 5.56 17.19 -12.23
C MET A 205 6.14 17.62 -10.86
N GLY A 206 5.29 17.93 -9.88
CA GLY A 206 5.69 18.19 -8.50
C GLY A 206 6.35 17.02 -7.76
N HIS A 207 6.41 15.81 -8.35
CA HIS A 207 7.13 14.68 -7.78
C HIS A 207 8.49 14.37 -8.42
N LYS A 208 8.85 15.05 -9.52
CA LYS A 208 10.18 14.86 -10.12
C LYS A 208 11.20 15.70 -9.38
N ARG A 209 12.21 15.05 -8.81
CA ARG A 209 13.37 15.70 -8.19
C ARG A 209 14.35 16.12 -9.29
N SER A 210 15.18 17.12 -8.99
CA SER A 210 16.25 17.54 -9.90
C SER A 210 17.31 16.44 -10.05
N ARG A 211 17.94 16.35 -11.23
CA ARG A 211 19.08 15.44 -11.48
C ARG A 211 20.25 15.72 -10.51
N ALA A 212 20.44 16.98 -10.15
CA ALA A 212 21.44 17.40 -9.17
C ALA A 212 21.17 16.82 -7.77
N PHE A 213 19.92 16.87 -7.30
CA PHE A 213 19.52 16.19 -6.06
C PHE A 213 19.79 14.69 -6.14
N GLU A 214 19.46 14.07 -7.27
CA GLU A 214 19.65 12.63 -7.44
C GLU A 214 21.11 12.20 -7.37
N ALA A 215 21.97 12.86 -8.13
CA ALA A 215 23.41 12.61 -8.12
C ALA A 215 24.00 12.82 -6.72
N PHE A 216 23.63 13.93 -6.06
CA PHE A 216 24.07 14.25 -4.72
C PHE A 216 23.67 13.18 -3.70
N VAL A 217 22.41 12.72 -3.73
CA VAL A 217 21.93 11.68 -2.81
C VAL A 217 22.68 10.37 -3.05
N MET A 218 22.93 9.98 -4.30
CA MET A 218 23.61 8.71 -4.60
C MET A 218 25.07 8.72 -4.16
N GLU A 219 25.80 9.80 -4.44
CA GLU A 219 27.19 9.99 -4.03
C GLU A 219 27.33 10.02 -2.49
N LYS A 220 26.61 10.93 -1.83
CA LYS A 220 26.73 11.10 -0.37
C LYS A 220 26.15 9.94 0.41
N ARG A 221 25.17 9.21 -0.13
CA ARG A 221 24.69 7.96 0.49
C ARG A 221 25.78 6.91 0.56
N GLN A 222 26.61 6.77 -0.47
CA GLN A 222 27.70 5.80 -0.47
C GLN A 222 28.73 6.14 0.62
N TYR A 223 29.09 7.42 0.74
CA TYR A 223 29.92 7.92 1.84
C TYR A 223 29.31 7.62 3.22
N LEU A 224 28.04 8.01 3.45
CA LEU A 224 27.38 7.82 4.74
C LEU A 224 27.24 6.33 5.13
N ARG A 225 27.02 5.43 4.17
CA ARG A 225 26.91 3.99 4.47
C ARG A 225 28.27 3.32 4.65
N ASN A 226 29.24 3.65 3.80
CA ASN A 226 30.51 2.91 3.76
C ASN A 226 31.55 3.47 4.72
N VAL A 227 31.63 4.79 4.85
CA VAL A 227 32.61 5.49 5.70
C VAL A 227 32.01 5.75 7.08
N VAL A 228 30.88 6.46 7.13
CA VAL A 228 30.23 6.87 8.40
C VAL A 228 29.48 5.72 9.09
N LYS A 229 29.20 4.62 8.37
CA LYS A 229 28.47 3.44 8.85
C LYS A 229 27.04 3.74 9.33
N LEU A 230 26.36 4.71 8.72
CA LEU A 230 24.94 4.95 8.99
C LEU A 230 24.06 3.86 8.38
N CYS A 231 22.99 3.51 9.09
CA CYS A 231 21.94 2.68 8.53
C CYS A 231 21.18 3.43 7.43
N GLU A 232 20.40 2.70 6.63
CA GLU A 232 19.63 3.29 5.54
C GLU A 232 18.64 4.37 6.02
N ARG A 233 17.99 4.17 7.18
CA ARG A 233 17.12 5.20 7.78
C ARG A 233 17.88 6.44 8.23
N GLY A 234 19.09 6.27 8.76
CA GLY A 234 19.97 7.38 9.12
C GLY A 234 20.35 8.18 7.89
N CYS A 235 20.73 7.51 6.79
CA CYS A 235 21.01 8.16 5.52
C CYS A 235 19.80 8.93 4.97
N GLN A 236 18.59 8.36 5.05
CA GLN A 236 17.34 9.02 4.64
C GLN A 236 17.07 10.30 5.45
N LYS A 237 17.36 10.29 6.75
CA LYS A 237 17.20 11.45 7.62
C LYS A 237 18.15 12.58 7.21
N VAL A 238 19.44 12.27 7.04
CA VAL A 238 20.50 13.23 6.66
C VAL A 238 20.30 13.75 5.26
N LEU A 239 20.02 12.90 4.27
CA LEU A 239 19.90 13.32 2.86
C LEU A 239 18.45 13.63 2.43
N ALA A 240 17.50 13.68 3.39
CA ALA A 240 16.10 14.04 3.20
C ALA A 240 15.36 13.34 2.03
N TYR A 241 15.74 12.11 1.66
CA TYR A 241 15.05 11.32 0.64
C TYR A 241 14.08 10.31 1.24
N SER A 242 13.07 9.93 0.47
CA SER A 242 12.07 8.93 0.88
C SER A 242 12.51 7.51 0.46
N ASN A 243 11.97 6.46 1.08
CA ASN A 243 12.28 5.09 0.67
C ASN A 243 11.96 4.81 -0.82
N ASN A 244 10.91 5.47 -1.35
CA ASN A 244 10.55 5.35 -2.77
C ASN A 244 11.61 5.92 -3.71
N PHE A 245 12.42 6.87 -3.23
CA PHE A 245 13.52 7.46 -3.99
C PHE A 245 14.55 6.41 -4.40
N LEU A 246 14.78 5.33 -3.64
CA LEU A 246 15.73 4.30 -4.05
C LEU A 246 15.12 3.23 -4.97
N HIS A 247 13.80 3.04 -4.93
CA HIS A 247 13.17 1.86 -5.53
C HIS A 247 12.36 2.16 -6.79
N LYS A 248 11.82 3.38 -6.92
CA LYS A 248 10.94 3.73 -8.04
C LYS A 248 11.75 4.31 -9.19
N ARG A 249 12.10 3.46 -10.18
CA ARG A 249 12.72 3.90 -11.45
C ARG A 249 11.93 5.09 -11.98
N LEU A 250 12.58 6.24 -12.12
CA LEU A 250 11.93 7.40 -12.69
C LEU A 250 11.80 7.16 -14.19
N ARG A 251 10.64 7.46 -14.78
CA ARG A 251 10.42 7.31 -16.23
C ARG A 251 11.39 8.13 -17.09
N THR A 252 12.15 9.05 -16.48
CA THR A 252 13.11 9.96 -17.11
C THR A 252 14.54 9.44 -17.13
N GLU A 253 14.87 8.39 -16.38
CA GLU A 253 16.23 7.81 -16.38
C GLU A 253 16.38 6.90 -17.62
N LYS A 254 17.17 7.36 -18.61
CA LYS A 254 17.60 6.52 -19.75
C LYS A 254 18.64 5.47 -19.32
N ASP A 255 19.47 5.76 -18.32
CA ASP A 255 20.57 4.91 -17.88
C ASP A 255 20.26 4.14 -16.59
N ASN A 256 20.73 2.88 -16.53
CA ASN A 256 20.45 1.91 -15.47
C ASN A 256 21.28 2.12 -14.18
N CYS A 257 21.74 3.34 -13.87
CA CYS A 257 22.71 3.61 -12.80
C CYS A 257 22.15 3.50 -11.37
N ARG A 258 20.87 3.17 -11.20
CA ARG A 258 20.26 3.04 -9.87
C ARG A 258 20.60 1.70 -9.26
N VAL A 259 20.85 1.68 -7.94
CA VAL A 259 21.11 0.48 -7.12
C VAL A 259 20.22 -0.66 -7.63
N VAL A 260 20.83 -1.57 -8.39
CA VAL A 260 20.20 -2.82 -8.76
C VAL A 260 19.98 -3.49 -7.44
N ILE A 261 18.75 -3.48 -6.95
CA ILE A 261 18.36 -4.39 -5.89
C ILE A 261 18.82 -5.73 -6.43
N GLN A 262 19.80 -6.37 -5.78
CA GLN A 262 20.12 -7.78 -5.99
C GLN A 262 18.88 -8.56 -5.53
N ARG A 263 17.84 -8.43 -6.33
CA ARG A 263 16.70 -9.31 -6.42
C ARG A 263 17.38 -10.64 -6.71
N SER A 264 17.25 -11.56 -5.76
CA SER A 264 17.76 -12.93 -5.92
C SER A 264 17.50 -13.40 -7.36
N LYS A 265 18.39 -14.19 -7.97
CA LYS A 265 18.25 -14.63 -9.38
C LYS A 265 16.81 -15.07 -9.74
N ARG A 266 16.09 -15.65 -8.77
CA ARG A 266 14.66 -16.02 -8.87
C ARG A 266 13.71 -14.85 -9.09
N THR A 267 13.92 -13.70 -8.44
CA THR A 267 13.12 -12.48 -8.63
C THR A 267 13.45 -11.74 -9.93
N MET A 268 14.59 -12.04 -10.56
CA MET A 268 14.92 -11.61 -11.93
C MET A 268 14.23 -12.47 -13.00
N GLY A 269 13.42 -13.47 -12.61
CA GLY A 269 12.78 -14.39 -13.55
C GLY A 269 13.71 -15.48 -14.09
N LEU A 270 14.96 -15.55 -13.61
CA LEU A 270 15.87 -16.66 -13.93
C LEU A 270 15.47 -17.87 -13.09
N LEU A 271 14.51 -18.63 -13.63
CA LEU A 271 14.11 -19.91 -13.09
C LEU A 271 15.27 -20.90 -13.24
N THR A 272 15.48 -21.73 -12.21
CA THR A 272 16.44 -22.83 -12.24
C THR A 272 16.17 -23.73 -13.46
N ALA A 273 17.20 -24.10 -14.21
CA ALA A 273 17.04 -25.00 -15.35
C ALA A 273 16.46 -26.36 -14.89
N PHE A 274 15.71 -27.06 -15.74
CA PHE A 274 15.05 -28.31 -15.31
C PHE A 274 16.08 -29.39 -14.95
N GLU A 275 17.22 -29.38 -15.63
CA GLU A 275 18.38 -30.25 -15.40
C GLU A 275 18.97 -30.08 -13.99
N GLU A 276 18.77 -28.92 -13.37
CA GLU A 276 19.26 -28.62 -12.03
C GLU A 276 18.25 -29.00 -10.94
N PHE A 277 17.03 -29.44 -11.29
CA PHE A 277 16.00 -29.78 -10.30
C PHE A 277 16.39 -31.02 -9.50
N SER A 278 16.92 -32.04 -10.17
CA SER A 278 17.29 -33.33 -9.55
C SER A 278 18.44 -33.17 -8.55
N LYS A 279 19.22 -32.08 -8.64
CA LYS A 279 20.29 -31.71 -7.68
C LYS A 279 19.75 -31.09 -6.38
N ASN A 280 18.51 -30.58 -6.39
CA ASN A 280 17.92 -29.85 -5.26
C ASN A 280 16.87 -30.70 -4.55
N LYS A 281 16.95 -30.82 -3.21
CA LYS A 281 15.87 -31.43 -2.42
C LYS A 281 14.82 -30.37 -2.04
N CYS A 282 13.54 -30.62 -2.32
CA CYS A 282 12.48 -29.65 -2.05
C CYS A 282 11.62 -29.95 -0.81
N CYS A 283 11.33 -31.22 -0.54
CA CYS A 283 10.53 -31.76 0.56
C CYS A 283 10.82 -33.26 0.74
N VAL A 284 10.17 -33.89 1.73
CA VAL A 284 10.28 -35.34 1.99
C VAL A 284 9.78 -36.17 0.81
N ASP A 285 8.68 -35.74 0.18
CA ASP A 285 8.08 -36.43 -0.98
C ASP A 285 8.88 -36.25 -2.28
N ASN A 286 9.98 -35.47 -2.24
CA ASN A 286 10.85 -35.21 -3.38
C ASN A 286 10.09 -34.83 -4.66
N CYS A 287 9.15 -33.86 -4.58
CA CYS A 287 8.38 -33.38 -5.74
C CYS A 287 9.24 -33.03 -6.96
N VAL A 288 10.54 -32.71 -6.77
CA VAL A 288 11.51 -32.52 -7.85
C VAL A 288 11.62 -33.69 -8.83
N LYS A 289 11.32 -34.93 -8.42
CA LYS A 289 11.29 -36.10 -9.33
C LYS A 289 10.24 -35.98 -10.44
N MET A 290 9.24 -35.11 -10.27
CA MET A 290 8.32 -34.76 -11.36
C MET A 290 9.03 -34.08 -12.54
N ALA A 291 10.19 -33.45 -12.32
CA ALA A 291 10.95 -32.85 -13.41
C ALA A 291 11.55 -33.89 -14.36
N ASP A 292 11.88 -35.08 -13.85
CA ASP A 292 12.43 -36.16 -14.65
C ASP A 292 11.32 -36.85 -15.48
N THR A 293 10.13 -37.04 -14.88
CA THR A 293 9.03 -37.80 -15.48
C THR A 293 8.04 -36.94 -16.27
N HIS A 294 7.83 -35.68 -15.87
CA HIS A 294 6.79 -34.79 -16.42
C HIS A 294 7.38 -33.48 -16.94
N ARG A 295 8.56 -33.55 -17.57
CA ARG A 295 9.30 -32.37 -18.06
C ARG A 295 8.45 -31.44 -18.96
N LYS A 296 7.68 -32.01 -19.89
CA LYS A 296 6.82 -31.26 -20.81
C LYS A 296 5.73 -30.47 -20.06
N LEU A 297 5.03 -31.13 -19.13
CA LEU A 297 4.02 -30.49 -18.29
C LEU A 297 4.60 -29.32 -17.49
N LEU A 298 5.80 -29.49 -16.91
CA LEU A 298 6.44 -28.41 -16.17
C LEU A 298 6.86 -27.25 -17.08
N ALA A 299 7.26 -27.53 -18.32
CA ALA A 299 7.58 -26.50 -19.32
C ALA A 299 6.32 -25.70 -19.71
N ASP A 300 5.20 -26.38 -19.93
CA ASP A 300 3.91 -25.74 -20.23
C ASP A 300 3.41 -24.90 -19.05
N TRP A 301 3.54 -25.40 -17.82
CA TRP A 301 3.25 -24.64 -16.60
C TRP A 301 4.14 -23.41 -16.47
N ARG A 302 5.44 -23.52 -16.79
CA ARG A 302 6.36 -22.38 -16.80
C ARG A 302 5.93 -21.33 -17.81
N GLU A 303 5.58 -21.74 -19.01
CA GLU A 303 5.23 -20.82 -20.08
C GLU A 303 3.92 -20.08 -19.76
N ARG A 304 2.87 -20.82 -19.37
CA ARG A 304 1.61 -20.21 -18.92
C ARG A 304 1.81 -19.24 -17.76
N ALA A 305 2.62 -19.61 -16.77
CA ALA A 305 2.89 -18.74 -15.63
C ALA A 305 3.64 -17.44 -16.01
N ARG A 306 4.37 -17.41 -17.14
CA ARG A 306 5.01 -16.18 -17.63
C ARG A 306 4.05 -15.26 -18.36
N THR A 307 3.04 -15.81 -19.04
CA THR A 307 2.10 -15.03 -19.86
C THR A 307 1.36 -13.96 -19.06
N SER A 308 0.86 -14.30 -17.87
CA SER A 308 0.18 -13.32 -17.02
C SER A 308 0.14 -13.71 -15.54
N GLN A 309 -0.14 -12.74 -14.66
CA GLN A 309 -0.35 -13.01 -13.23
C GLN A 309 -1.58 -13.88 -12.95
N ILE A 310 -2.59 -13.82 -13.82
CA ILE A 310 -3.81 -14.63 -13.73
C ILE A 310 -3.46 -16.09 -14.04
N GLU A 311 -2.76 -16.32 -15.16
CA GLU A 311 -2.30 -17.66 -15.54
C GLU A 311 -1.32 -18.25 -14.52
N ALA A 312 -0.40 -17.45 -13.97
CA ALA A 312 0.47 -17.89 -12.90
C ALA A 312 -0.32 -18.41 -11.68
N ARG A 313 -1.44 -17.77 -11.33
CA ARG A 313 -2.31 -18.23 -10.24
C ARG A 313 -3.06 -19.51 -10.60
N ARG A 314 -3.55 -19.64 -11.84
CA ARG A 314 -4.20 -20.87 -12.32
C ARG A 314 -3.23 -22.05 -12.29
N VAL A 315 -2.01 -21.87 -12.78
CA VAL A 315 -0.95 -22.88 -12.72
C VAL A 315 -0.63 -23.26 -11.27
N ILE A 316 -0.49 -22.30 -10.36
CA ILE A 316 -0.29 -22.61 -8.93
C ILE A 316 -1.47 -23.43 -8.39
N ALA A 317 -2.71 -23.07 -8.73
CA ALA A 317 -3.88 -23.80 -8.30
C ALA A 317 -3.89 -25.24 -8.84
N GLU A 318 -3.57 -25.44 -10.12
CA GLU A 318 -3.40 -26.77 -10.71
C GLU A 318 -2.31 -27.58 -10.00
N MET A 319 -1.15 -26.98 -9.72
CA MET A 319 -0.05 -27.67 -9.01
C MET A 319 -0.41 -28.02 -7.57
N LEU A 320 -1.33 -27.29 -6.94
CA LEU A 320 -1.81 -27.56 -5.57
C LEU A 320 -2.87 -28.66 -5.52
N ILE A 321 -3.39 -29.11 -6.67
CA ILE A 321 -4.30 -30.26 -6.75
C ILE A 321 -3.46 -31.53 -6.80
N PRO A 322 -3.69 -32.48 -5.89
CA PRO A 322 -3.00 -33.76 -5.92
C PRO A 322 -3.36 -34.50 -7.21
N SER A 323 -2.36 -34.83 -8.03
CA SER A 323 -2.55 -35.68 -9.21
C SER A 323 -2.36 -37.13 -8.80
N ALA A 324 -3.32 -38.00 -9.15
CA ALA A 324 -3.22 -39.46 -8.99
C ALA A 324 -2.92 -39.97 -7.56
N GLY A 325 -3.54 -39.37 -6.53
CA GLY A 325 -3.42 -39.84 -5.15
C GLY A 325 -2.09 -39.51 -4.44
N CYS A 326 -1.18 -38.80 -5.11
CA CYS A 326 0.04 -38.28 -4.47
C CYS A 326 -0.26 -37.05 -3.61
N SER A 327 0.59 -36.76 -2.63
CA SER A 327 0.50 -35.53 -1.84
C SER A 327 0.63 -34.29 -2.75
N LYS A 328 0.01 -33.18 -2.32
CA LYS A 328 0.08 -31.90 -3.04
C LYS A 328 1.54 -31.47 -3.22
N ASN A 329 1.85 -30.85 -4.36
CA ASN A 329 3.19 -30.31 -4.60
C ASN A 329 3.61 -29.34 -3.50
N CYS A 330 4.85 -29.48 -3.00
CA CYS A 330 5.34 -28.58 -1.97
C CYS A 330 5.58 -27.16 -2.50
N TYR A 331 5.49 -26.15 -1.62
CA TYR A 331 5.62 -24.74 -2.03
C TYR A 331 7.00 -24.41 -2.60
N ASN A 332 8.04 -25.14 -2.19
CA ASN A 332 9.39 -24.97 -2.75
C ASN A 332 9.42 -25.40 -4.21
N PHE A 333 8.79 -26.53 -4.56
CA PHE A 333 8.70 -27.02 -5.93
C PHE A 333 7.86 -26.10 -6.81
N ILE A 334 6.68 -25.69 -6.33
CA ILE A 334 5.83 -24.72 -7.05
C ILE A 334 6.58 -23.41 -7.31
N ASN A 335 7.36 -22.92 -6.35
CA ASN A 335 8.20 -21.74 -6.53
C ASN A 335 9.32 -21.96 -7.57
N MET A 336 9.98 -23.13 -7.59
CA MET A 336 11.00 -23.42 -8.60
C MET A 336 10.43 -23.51 -10.02
N VAL A 337 9.21 -24.02 -10.17
CA VAL A 337 8.52 -24.10 -11.46
C VAL A 337 8.02 -22.72 -11.87
N THR A 338 7.22 -22.05 -11.06
CA THR A 338 6.49 -20.82 -11.45
C THR A 338 7.24 -19.51 -11.17
N GLY A 339 8.29 -19.53 -10.36
CA GLY A 339 8.97 -18.32 -9.85
C GLY A 339 8.14 -17.51 -8.84
N SER A 340 6.95 -17.99 -8.49
CA SER A 340 6.05 -17.26 -7.60
C SER A 340 6.51 -17.31 -6.15
N SER A 341 6.42 -16.18 -5.45
CA SER A 341 6.78 -16.11 -4.04
C SER A 341 5.89 -17.01 -3.17
N LYS A 342 6.43 -17.51 -2.05
CA LYS A 342 5.67 -18.32 -1.08
C LYS A 342 4.39 -17.63 -0.59
N GLY A 343 4.40 -16.30 -0.50
CA GLY A 343 3.22 -15.51 -0.12
C GLY A 343 2.11 -15.54 -1.17
N VAL A 344 2.46 -15.55 -2.46
CA VAL A 344 1.48 -15.72 -3.55
C VAL A 344 0.91 -17.13 -3.54
N ILE A 345 1.78 -18.15 -3.42
CA ILE A 345 1.37 -19.55 -3.35
C ILE A 345 0.42 -19.80 -2.18
N SER A 346 0.75 -19.28 -0.99
CA SER A 346 -0.09 -19.36 0.21
C SER A 346 -1.47 -18.72 0.01
N LYS A 347 -1.54 -17.55 -0.64
CA LYS A 347 -2.82 -16.89 -0.95
C LYS A 347 -3.68 -17.72 -1.91
N VAL A 348 -3.10 -18.31 -2.95
CA VAL A 348 -3.83 -19.19 -3.87
C VAL A 348 -4.30 -20.44 -3.14
N SER A 349 -3.47 -21.05 -2.30
CA SER A 349 -3.86 -22.21 -1.49
C SER A 349 -5.01 -21.90 -0.52
N GLN A 350 -5.01 -20.72 0.11
CA GLN A 350 -6.11 -20.28 0.98
C GLN A 350 -7.38 -20.00 0.17
N GLN A 351 -7.25 -19.37 -1.00
CA GLN A 351 -8.36 -19.16 -1.90
C GLN A 351 -9.01 -20.48 -2.29
N MET A 352 -8.23 -21.45 -2.78
CA MET A 352 -8.75 -22.77 -3.14
C MET A 352 -9.44 -23.46 -1.97
N LEU A 353 -8.92 -23.31 -0.75
CA LEU A 353 -9.58 -23.85 0.44
C LEU A 353 -10.95 -23.18 0.67
N TRP A 354 -11.05 -21.87 0.47
CA TRP A 354 -12.31 -21.13 0.65
C TRP A 354 -13.33 -21.37 -0.46
N THR A 355 -12.87 -21.61 -1.69
CA THR A 355 -13.75 -21.83 -2.84
C THR A 355 -14.04 -23.31 -3.12
N GLY A 356 -13.65 -24.21 -2.22
CA GLY A 356 -13.85 -25.65 -2.41
C GLY A 356 -13.04 -26.26 -3.56
N GLY A 357 -11.94 -25.61 -3.96
CA GLY A 357 -11.04 -26.08 -5.02
C GLY A 357 -11.15 -25.32 -6.34
N ASP A 358 -11.94 -24.24 -6.42
CA ASP A 358 -12.00 -23.41 -7.62
C ASP A 358 -10.61 -22.86 -7.99
N LYS A 359 -10.26 -23.03 -9.26
CA LYS A 359 -8.96 -22.66 -9.84
C LYS A 359 -8.96 -21.23 -10.37
N GLU A 360 -10.13 -20.65 -10.62
CA GLU A 360 -10.22 -19.31 -11.20
C GLU A 360 -9.85 -18.24 -10.17
N PRO A 361 -8.81 -17.42 -10.43
CA PRO A 361 -8.46 -16.33 -9.53
C PRO A 361 -9.62 -15.31 -9.45
N PRO A 362 -9.91 -14.75 -8.26
CA PRO A 362 -11.02 -13.83 -8.08
C PRO A 362 -10.80 -12.59 -8.96
N VAL A 363 -11.86 -12.17 -9.63
CA VAL A 363 -11.87 -10.96 -10.45
C VAL A 363 -11.39 -9.78 -9.60
N HIS A 364 -10.34 -9.11 -10.06
CA HIS A 364 -9.66 -8.06 -9.30
C HIS A 364 -10.66 -6.98 -8.87
N GLY A 365 -10.69 -6.62 -7.59
CA GLY A 365 -11.68 -5.69 -7.03
C GLY A 365 -11.69 -4.28 -7.64
N LEU A 366 -10.66 -3.90 -8.40
CA LEU A 366 -10.66 -2.65 -9.19
C LEU A 366 -11.66 -2.70 -10.35
N VAL A 367 -11.86 -3.87 -10.96
CA VAL A 367 -12.85 -4.06 -12.04
C VAL A 367 -14.26 -4.02 -11.47
N LYS A 368 -14.47 -4.60 -10.28
CA LYS A 368 -15.77 -4.51 -9.58
C LYS A 368 -16.16 -3.06 -9.32
N LYS A 369 -15.22 -2.18 -8.96
CA LYS A 369 -15.50 -0.75 -8.81
C LYS A 369 -15.77 -0.03 -10.12
N ALA A 370 -15.00 -0.31 -11.18
CA ALA A 370 -15.27 0.30 -12.48
C ALA A 370 -16.64 -0.11 -13.04
N ASN A 371 -17.03 -1.37 -12.84
CA ASN A 371 -18.32 -1.89 -13.28
C ASN A 371 -19.46 -1.44 -12.35
N SER A 372 -19.24 -1.31 -11.04
CA SER A 372 -20.25 -0.73 -10.14
C SER A 372 -20.46 0.75 -10.41
N ILE A 373 -19.39 1.52 -10.68
CA ILE A 373 -19.50 2.93 -11.07
C ILE A 373 -20.24 3.08 -12.41
N LYS A 374 -20.01 2.18 -13.36
CA LYS A 374 -20.75 2.17 -14.64
C LYS A 374 -22.21 1.73 -14.46
N ALA A 375 -22.50 0.78 -13.59
CA ALA A 375 -23.86 0.35 -13.28
C ALA A 375 -24.64 1.45 -12.55
N GLU A 376 -24.04 2.11 -11.55
CA GLU A 376 -24.63 3.24 -10.84
C GLU A 376 -24.86 4.45 -11.76
N ALA A 377 -23.92 4.73 -12.69
CA ALA A 377 -24.08 5.79 -13.68
C ALA A 377 -25.20 5.49 -14.69
N HIS A 378 -25.47 4.22 -15.00
CA HIS A 378 -26.57 3.85 -15.89
C HIS A 378 -27.93 3.87 -15.19
N THR A 379 -27.96 3.56 -13.88
CA THR A 379 -29.19 3.66 -13.07
C THR A 379 -29.60 5.10 -12.78
N GLN A 380 -28.66 6.07 -12.78
CA GLN A 380 -28.99 7.50 -12.62
C GLN A 380 -29.45 8.21 -13.90
N SER A 381 -29.47 7.55 -15.06
CA SER A 381 -29.90 8.15 -16.33
C SER A 381 -31.22 7.59 -16.89
N GLN A 382 -31.96 6.76 -16.15
CA GLN A 382 -33.33 6.40 -16.54
C GLN A 382 -34.32 7.42 -15.97
N PRO A 383 -35.08 8.14 -16.82
CA PRO A 383 -36.18 8.98 -16.35
C PRO A 383 -37.24 8.10 -15.70
N GLN A 384 -37.71 8.48 -14.51
CA GLN A 384 -38.78 7.75 -13.85
C GLN A 384 -40.03 7.74 -14.73
N PRO A 385 -40.67 6.57 -14.95
CA PRO A 385 -41.95 6.54 -15.62
C PRO A 385 -42.99 7.19 -14.72
N LEU A 386 -43.58 8.27 -15.21
CA LEU A 386 -44.76 8.90 -14.64
C LEU A 386 -45.86 7.83 -14.48
N ILE A 387 -46.25 7.61 -13.23
CA ILE A 387 -47.40 6.81 -12.85
C ILE A 387 -48.63 7.44 -13.52
N LYS A 388 -49.18 6.76 -14.53
CA LYS A 388 -50.54 7.01 -15.01
C LYS A 388 -51.44 5.91 -14.48
N ALA A 389 -52.45 6.34 -13.75
CA ALA A 389 -53.50 5.51 -13.20
C ALA A 389 -54.53 5.11 -14.26
N ASN A 390 -55.08 3.91 -14.03
CA ASN A 390 -56.44 3.45 -14.27
C ASN A 390 -56.84 2.65 -15.54
N THR A 391 -57.48 1.52 -15.18
CA THR A 391 -58.66 0.81 -15.74
C THR A 391 -58.51 -0.16 -16.91
N ASP A 392 -58.64 -1.45 -16.54
CA ASP A 392 -59.54 -2.50 -17.05
C ASP A 392 -60.07 -2.38 -18.49
N VAL A 393 -59.90 -3.43 -19.31
CA VAL A 393 -60.95 -4.42 -19.67
C VAL A 393 -60.31 -5.67 -20.32
N SER A 394 -60.85 -6.80 -19.90
CA SER A 394 -60.81 -8.21 -20.31
C SER A 394 -60.45 -8.65 -21.75
N ALA A 395 -59.83 -9.85 -21.79
CA ALA A 395 -60.29 -11.08 -22.48
C ALA A 395 -59.53 -11.65 -23.72
N VAL A 396 -58.89 -12.80 -23.45
CA VAL A 396 -58.98 -14.13 -24.13
C VAL A 396 -58.30 -14.35 -25.51
N VAL A 397 -57.64 -15.52 -25.59
CA VAL A 397 -57.32 -16.41 -26.75
C VAL A 397 -55.88 -16.39 -27.30
N ASN A 398 -55.10 -17.41 -26.89
CA ASN A 398 -54.05 -18.11 -27.68
C ASN A 398 -54.71 -18.87 -28.85
N PRO A 399 -54.07 -19.24 -30.00
CA PRO A 399 -52.74 -19.89 -30.00
C PRO A 399 -51.86 -19.78 -31.28
N SER A 400 -50.56 -20.09 -31.08
CA SER A 400 -49.68 -21.00 -31.87
C SER A 400 -49.43 -20.84 -33.39
N LEU A 401 -48.22 -21.29 -33.75
CA LEU A 401 -47.68 -21.68 -35.08
C LEU A 401 -47.19 -20.53 -35.96
N ASP A 402 -46.14 -20.62 -36.79
CA ASP A 402 -45.02 -21.54 -37.05
C ASP A 402 -44.25 -20.88 -38.24
N VAL A 403 -43.17 -21.49 -38.76
CA VAL A 403 -42.52 -21.24 -40.07
C VAL A 403 -41.52 -20.06 -40.10
N GLN A 404 -40.21 -20.32 -39.98
CA GLN A 404 -39.22 -20.76 -40.99
C GLN A 404 -38.75 -19.67 -41.98
N ASP A 405 -37.42 -19.48 -41.95
CA ASP A 405 -36.48 -19.38 -43.07
C ASP A 405 -36.95 -18.78 -44.39
N ILE A 406 -36.35 -17.65 -44.80
CA ILE A 406 -35.91 -17.45 -46.21
C ILE A 406 -34.60 -16.63 -46.25
N TYR A 407 -33.62 -17.22 -46.94
CA TYR A 407 -32.34 -16.68 -47.42
C TYR A 407 -32.48 -15.40 -48.27
N GLY A 408 -31.44 -14.55 -48.31
CA GLY A 408 -31.29 -13.60 -49.42
C GLY A 408 -30.30 -12.45 -49.22
N GLN A 409 -29.01 -12.72 -49.44
CA GLN A 409 -28.02 -11.77 -49.97
C GLN A 409 -28.48 -11.20 -51.36
N PRO A 410 -27.78 -10.26 -52.04
CA PRO A 410 -26.61 -9.42 -51.68
C PRO A 410 -26.72 -7.94 -52.16
N SER A 411 -25.67 -7.17 -51.84
CA SER A 411 -25.00 -6.12 -52.63
C SER A 411 -25.77 -5.14 -53.53
N GLY A 412 -25.58 -3.85 -53.24
CA GLY A 412 -25.65 -2.73 -54.19
C GLY A 412 -25.15 -1.46 -53.47
N GLU A 413 -23.89 -1.09 -53.60
CA GLU A 413 -23.31 -0.22 -54.64
C GLU A 413 -23.45 1.27 -54.32
N LEU A 414 -22.30 1.94 -54.41
CA LEU A 414 -22.03 3.36 -54.28
C LEU A 414 -23.05 4.25 -54.99
N GLU A 415 -23.47 5.33 -54.33
CA GLU A 415 -23.57 6.63 -54.99
C GLU A 415 -23.10 7.77 -54.07
N GLN A 416 -22.09 8.47 -54.57
CA GLN A 416 -21.70 9.81 -54.15
C GLN A 416 -22.74 10.79 -54.67
N VAL A 417 -23.34 11.59 -53.79
CA VAL A 417 -24.03 12.82 -54.20
C VAL A 417 -23.56 13.98 -53.34
N SER A 418 -22.89 14.89 -54.03
CA SER A 418 -22.56 16.25 -53.63
C SER A 418 -23.83 17.07 -53.42
N GLY A 419 -23.86 17.89 -52.37
CA GLY A 419 -24.95 18.83 -52.13
C GLY A 419 -24.65 19.78 -50.99
N HIS A 420 -24.12 20.95 -51.34
CA HIS A 420 -24.19 22.16 -50.51
C HIS A 420 -25.66 22.46 -50.14
N PRO A 421 -25.90 23.03 -48.96
CA PRO A 421 -26.40 24.40 -49.02
C PRO A 421 -25.75 25.35 -48.01
N GLU A 422 -25.79 26.60 -48.41
CA GLU A 422 -25.39 27.81 -47.71
C GLU A 422 -26.31 28.11 -46.52
N GLY A 423 -25.75 28.89 -45.58
CA GLY A 423 -26.49 29.95 -44.91
C GLY A 423 -27.34 29.55 -43.69
N GLN A 424 -26.73 29.64 -42.50
CA GLN A 424 -27.36 30.28 -41.34
C GLN A 424 -26.32 30.59 -40.26
N THR A 425 -25.99 31.87 -40.14
CA THR A 425 -25.22 32.47 -39.04
C THR A 425 -26.02 32.34 -37.75
N HIS A 426 -25.63 31.40 -36.89
CA HIS A 426 -26.13 31.27 -35.53
C HIS A 426 -25.06 31.79 -34.56
N SER A 427 -25.36 32.94 -33.96
CA SER A 427 -24.54 33.65 -32.98
C SER A 427 -24.26 32.76 -31.76
N GLN A 428 -23.00 32.42 -31.53
CA GLN A 428 -22.57 31.81 -30.28
C GLN A 428 -22.62 32.84 -29.14
N PRO A 429 -23.21 32.52 -27.98
CA PRO A 429 -22.98 33.30 -26.77
C PRO A 429 -21.60 32.95 -26.19
N ASP A 430 -20.82 34.00 -25.95
CA ASP A 430 -19.53 34.03 -25.28
C ASP A 430 -19.52 33.25 -23.94
N PRO A 431 -18.59 32.29 -23.72
CA PRO A 431 -18.42 31.65 -22.42
C PRO A 431 -17.41 32.46 -21.59
N LYS A 432 -17.77 33.69 -21.22
CA LYS A 432 -16.98 34.54 -20.31
C LYS A 432 -17.86 35.35 -19.35
N GLN A 433 -18.59 34.65 -18.50
CA GLN A 433 -19.03 35.22 -17.22
C GLN A 433 -18.70 34.22 -16.12
N GLN A 434 -17.42 34.18 -15.73
CA GLN A 434 -17.08 33.67 -14.42
C GLN A 434 -17.67 34.64 -13.40
N ALA A 435 -18.73 34.20 -12.72
CA ALA A 435 -19.27 34.89 -11.57
C ALA A 435 -18.12 35.18 -10.60
N VAL A 436 -17.75 36.45 -10.49
CA VAL A 436 -16.81 36.94 -9.49
C VAL A 436 -17.50 36.71 -8.15
N ILE A 437 -17.16 35.61 -7.49
CA ILE A 437 -17.59 35.33 -6.13
C ILE A 437 -16.94 36.42 -5.28
N SER A 438 -17.78 37.32 -4.74
CA SER A 438 -17.31 38.37 -3.84
C SER A 438 -16.53 37.73 -2.68
N PRO A 439 -15.36 38.26 -2.30
CA PRO A 439 -14.56 37.75 -1.19
C PRO A 439 -15.36 37.64 0.12
N ASP A 440 -16.39 38.48 0.30
CA ASP A 440 -17.28 38.46 1.47
C ASP A 440 -18.12 37.17 1.55
N SER A 441 -18.55 36.65 0.39
CA SER A 441 -19.29 35.38 0.33
C SER A 441 -18.40 34.21 0.73
N GLN A 442 -17.12 34.26 0.37
CA GLN A 442 -16.15 33.23 0.72
C GLN A 442 -15.81 33.25 2.23
N GLN A 443 -15.77 34.44 2.84
CA GLN A 443 -15.54 34.61 4.27
C GLN A 443 -16.75 34.13 5.10
N GLN A 444 -17.98 34.43 4.67
CA GLN A 444 -19.19 33.89 5.32
C GLN A 444 -19.23 32.35 5.26
N GLN A 445 -18.82 31.75 4.15
CA GLN A 445 -18.81 30.30 4.00
C GLN A 445 -17.79 29.62 4.93
N LEU A 446 -16.65 30.27 5.18
CA LEU A 446 -15.65 29.79 6.15
C LEU A 446 -16.17 29.89 7.59
N LEU A 447 -16.83 31.00 7.94
CA LEU A 447 -17.43 31.17 9.27
C LEU A 447 -18.50 30.12 9.55
N GLN A 448 -19.35 29.82 8.57
CA GLN A 448 -20.35 28.78 8.67
C GLN A 448 -19.71 27.38 8.85
N LEU A 449 -18.61 27.11 8.14
CA LEU A 449 -17.89 25.84 8.28
C LEU A 449 -17.25 25.69 9.67
N GLN A 450 -16.74 26.78 10.24
CA GLN A 450 -16.18 26.81 11.59
C GLN A 450 -17.25 26.51 12.64
N GLN A 451 -18.43 27.13 12.54
CA GLN A 451 -19.56 26.86 13.43
C GLN A 451 -20.02 25.40 13.37
N ILE A 452 -20.09 24.81 12.17
CA ILE A 452 -20.43 23.39 11.99
C ILE A 452 -19.39 22.48 12.67
N PHE A 453 -18.10 22.84 12.58
CA PHE A 453 -17.03 22.08 13.19
C PHE A 453 -17.08 22.12 14.73
N GLU A 454 -17.30 23.31 15.30
CA GLU A 454 -17.49 23.48 16.75
C GLU A 454 -18.70 22.70 17.27
N HIS A 455 -19.82 22.73 16.54
CA HIS A 455 -21.01 21.96 16.88
C HIS A 455 -20.76 20.45 16.87
N GLN A 456 -20.04 19.92 15.86
CA GLN A 456 -19.66 18.50 15.83
C GLN A 456 -18.74 18.11 16.98
N GLN A 457 -17.83 19.00 17.38
CA GLN A 457 -16.93 18.76 18.52
C GLN A 457 -17.72 18.68 19.84
N GLN A 458 -18.69 19.59 20.04
CA GLN A 458 -19.56 19.58 21.22
C GLN A 458 -20.41 18.31 21.29
N GLN A 459 -20.98 17.85 20.17
CA GLN A 459 -21.75 16.59 20.13
C GLN A 459 -20.89 15.38 20.51
N LEU A 460 -19.63 15.34 20.08
CA LEU A 460 -18.71 14.25 20.42
C LEU A 460 -18.39 14.23 21.93
N ILE A 461 -18.17 15.40 22.52
CA ILE A 461 -17.92 15.54 23.97
C ILE A 461 -19.15 15.08 24.76
N GLN A 462 -20.35 15.49 24.35
CA GLN A 462 -21.59 15.09 25.01
C GLN A 462 -21.81 13.56 24.93
N GLN A 463 -21.48 12.94 23.80
CA GLN A 463 -21.55 11.49 23.64
C GLN A 463 -20.53 10.75 24.53
N GLN A 464 -19.32 11.30 24.71
CA GLN A 464 -18.32 10.72 25.62
C GLN A 464 -18.74 10.84 27.09
N LEU A 465 -19.31 11.99 27.49
CA LEU A 465 -19.84 12.17 28.83
C LEU A 465 -20.97 11.19 29.12
N LEU A 466 -21.90 11.00 28.18
CA LEU A 466 -22.98 10.03 28.35
C LEU A 466 -22.46 8.59 28.50
N GLN A 467 -21.45 8.20 27.72
CA GLN A 467 -20.82 6.88 27.88
C GLN A 467 -20.15 6.72 29.25
N HIS A 468 -19.52 7.78 29.76
CA HIS A 468 -18.91 7.76 31.09
C HIS A 468 -19.95 7.64 32.21
N THR A 469 -21.08 8.35 32.09
CA THR A 469 -22.21 8.24 33.04
C THR A 469 -22.76 6.82 33.08
N LEU A 470 -23.03 6.21 31.92
CA LEU A 470 -23.53 4.82 31.85
C LEU A 470 -22.52 3.80 32.41
N LEU A 471 -21.22 4.04 32.25
CA LEU A 471 -20.18 3.20 32.85
C LEU A 471 -20.17 3.31 34.38
N ASN A 472 -20.32 4.51 34.92
CA ASN A 472 -20.41 4.73 36.36
C ASN A 472 -21.66 4.08 36.96
N GLU A 473 -22.84 4.25 36.34
CA GLU A 473 -24.08 3.59 36.77
C GLU A 473 -23.95 2.05 36.77
N ARG A 474 -23.16 1.49 35.85
CA ARG A 474 -22.90 0.05 35.80
C ARG A 474 -21.98 -0.41 36.93
N MET A 475 -21.00 0.41 37.30
CA MET A 475 -20.10 0.13 38.43
C MET A 475 -20.87 0.18 39.76
N ASP A 476 -21.74 1.17 39.95
CA ASP A 476 -22.53 1.33 41.16
C ASP A 476 -23.54 0.18 41.33
N ASN A 477 -24.22 -0.22 40.25
CA ASN A 477 -25.14 -1.37 40.26
C ASN A 477 -24.43 -2.72 40.49
N SER A 478 -23.17 -2.86 40.06
CA SER A 478 -22.38 -4.08 40.32
C SER A 478 -21.93 -4.20 41.78
N SER A 479 -21.93 -3.11 42.54
CA SER A 479 -21.52 -3.11 43.95
C SER A 479 -22.65 -3.55 44.90
N CYS A 480 -23.90 -3.28 44.54
CA CYS A 480 -25.08 -3.65 45.34
C CYS A 480 -25.47 -5.13 45.22
N THR A 481 -25.09 -5.84 44.15
CA THR A 481 -25.44 -7.26 43.96
C THR A 481 -24.55 -8.22 44.76
N ALA A 482 -23.41 -7.77 45.28
CA ALA A 482 -22.48 -8.62 46.02
C ALA A 482 -22.84 -8.84 47.50
N GLN A 483 -23.88 -8.17 48.04
CA GLN A 483 -24.24 -8.28 49.47
C GLN A 483 -25.44 -9.18 49.78
N VAL A 484 -26.13 -9.74 48.77
CA VAL A 484 -27.35 -10.55 49.00
C VAL A 484 -27.06 -12.07 49.07
N GLU A 485 -25.90 -12.56 48.61
CA GLU A 485 -25.59 -14.00 48.58
C GLU A 485 -24.89 -14.57 49.83
N ASN A 486 -24.65 -13.78 50.89
CA ASN A 486 -23.94 -14.25 52.10
C ASN A 486 -24.82 -14.43 53.35
N GLY A 487 -26.15 -14.48 53.20
CA GLY A 487 -27.10 -14.47 54.33
C GLY A 487 -27.98 -15.71 54.52
N GLY A 488 -27.62 -16.87 53.95
CA GLY A 488 -28.41 -18.10 54.06
C GLY A 488 -27.60 -19.30 54.51
N ASN A 489 -27.41 -19.45 55.82
CA ASN A 489 -27.10 -20.71 56.49
C ASN A 489 -27.64 -20.68 57.93
#